data_AF-A0A953SVE5-F1
#
_entry.id   AF-A0A953SVE5-F1
#
_cell.length_a   1.000
_cell.length_b   1.000
_cell.length_c   1.000
_cell.angle_alpha   90.00
_cell.angle_beta   90.00
_cell.angle_gamma   90.00
#
_symmetry.space_group_name_H-M   'P 1'
#
loop_
_entity.id
_entity.type
_entity.pdbx_description
1 polymer ?
#
loop_
_entity_poly.entity_id
_entity_poly.type
_entity_poly.pdbx_seq_one_letter_code
_entity_poly.pdbx_strand_id
1 'polypeptide(L)'
;MKTTIDEVGKEVSVLIQTHFIPILRDKIFDEETILKSVSDLFLRMAGNISAARYNDEDQKDTAALMEYHAGILEITKSHHLVVSPEDFDVQFKSFKASLDALFERVEETLNVYQKPERFKKLEGDSFQILINKKIKSISYWFTQRPTAFTNVFRKLFKKELKPPKLWKQDIPFRNLCAYYFGEELSKQLMLPLIHTHKGISDAILAQWKALKEAEQEIKKDKSKSVKEFEQSINQLRNKLEALKKTNIEESDAAVSRITESITNAYEIAGTIELTNRHFGESKIKKKHEKLNGACR
;
A
#
# COMPACT_ATOMS: atom_id res chain seq x y z
N MET A 1 16.81 10.37 -22.14
CA MET A 1 15.42 9.92 -22.36
C MET A 1 14.63 10.50 -21.19
N LYS A 2 13.57 11.28 -21.42
CA LYS A 2 12.82 11.92 -20.32
C LYS A 2 11.91 10.88 -19.68
N THR A 3 12.16 10.53 -18.43
CA THR A 3 11.29 9.62 -17.67
C THR A 3 9.91 10.24 -17.52
N THR A 4 8.88 9.47 -17.86
CA THR A 4 7.48 9.87 -17.74
C THR A 4 6.87 9.38 -16.43
N ILE A 5 5.76 9.98 -15.99
CA ILE A 5 5.02 9.52 -14.81
C ILE A 5 4.54 8.08 -14.97
N ASP A 6 4.08 7.72 -16.17
CA ASP A 6 3.59 6.38 -16.45
C ASP A 6 4.70 5.33 -16.33
N GLU A 7 5.93 5.67 -16.73
CA GLU A 7 7.10 4.80 -16.55
C GLU A 7 7.43 4.62 -15.06
N VAL A 8 7.46 5.71 -14.28
CA VAL A 8 7.67 5.63 -12.82
C VAL A 8 6.56 4.82 -12.16
N GLY A 9 5.30 5.03 -12.53
CA GLY A 9 4.15 4.28 -11.99
C GLY A 9 4.24 2.79 -12.28
N LYS A 10 4.69 2.40 -13.48
CA LYS A 10 4.96 0.99 -13.82
C LYS A 10 6.09 0.40 -12.98
N GLU A 11 7.20 1.13 -12.82
CA GLU A 11 8.29 0.67 -11.95
C GLU A 11 7.83 0.51 -10.49
N VAL A 12 7.07 1.46 -9.96
CA VAL A 12 6.48 1.37 -8.60
C VAL A 12 5.56 0.17 -8.45
N SER A 13 4.73 -0.12 -9.45
CA SER A 13 3.89 -1.33 -9.47
C SER A 13 4.74 -2.60 -9.37
N VAL A 14 5.85 -2.69 -10.13
CA VAL A 14 6.79 -3.81 -10.03
C VAL A 14 7.41 -3.89 -8.63
N LEU A 15 7.80 -2.77 -8.02
CA LEU A 15 8.35 -2.75 -6.66
C LEU A 15 7.35 -3.27 -5.61
N ILE A 16 6.06 -2.94 -5.75
CA ILE A 16 5.01 -3.48 -4.86
C ILE A 16 4.90 -4.98 -5.01
N GLN A 17 4.83 -5.49 -6.24
CA GLN A 17 4.68 -6.92 -6.51
C GLN A 17 5.90 -7.72 -6.06
N THR A 18 7.09 -7.12 -6.07
CA THR A 18 8.37 -7.79 -5.73
C THR A 18 8.78 -7.64 -4.28
N HIS A 19 8.35 -6.60 -3.57
CA HIS A 19 8.79 -6.33 -2.19
C HIS A 19 7.66 -6.22 -1.17
N PHE A 20 6.51 -5.65 -1.52
CA PHE A 20 5.41 -5.42 -0.59
C PHE A 20 4.47 -6.63 -0.48
N ILE A 21 3.96 -7.11 -1.62
CA ILE A 21 3.03 -8.23 -1.70
C ILE A 21 3.61 -9.53 -1.09
N PRO A 22 4.89 -9.88 -1.32
CA PRO A 22 5.48 -11.07 -0.71
C PRO A 22 5.40 -11.05 0.82
N ILE A 23 5.66 -9.91 1.47
CA ILE A 23 5.56 -9.80 2.94
C ILE A 23 4.13 -10.09 3.44
N LEU A 24 3.10 -9.61 2.72
CA LEU A 24 1.72 -9.93 3.08
C LEU A 24 1.39 -11.41 2.84
N ARG A 25 1.90 -11.99 1.75
CA ARG A 25 1.70 -13.41 1.44
C ARG A 25 2.40 -14.32 2.45
N ASP A 26 3.62 -13.98 2.85
CA ASP A 26 4.39 -14.74 3.84
C ASP A 26 3.65 -14.78 5.17
N LYS A 27 3.11 -13.64 5.63
CA LYS A 27 2.25 -13.60 6.83
C LYS A 27 1.02 -14.50 6.75
N ILE A 28 0.36 -14.55 5.59
CA ILE A 28 -0.80 -15.42 5.38
C ILE A 28 -0.36 -16.89 5.31
N PHE A 29 0.78 -17.17 4.68
CA PHE A 29 1.34 -18.51 4.57
C PHE A 29 1.78 -19.08 5.93
N ASP A 30 2.38 -18.25 6.78
CA ASP A 30 2.72 -18.61 8.15
C ASP A 30 1.45 -19.02 8.92
N GLU A 31 0.36 -18.25 8.79
CA GLU A 31 -0.93 -18.59 9.39
C GLU A 31 -1.52 -19.89 8.81
N GLU A 32 -1.45 -20.11 7.50
CA GLU A 32 -1.89 -21.39 6.89
C GLU A 32 -1.09 -22.59 7.44
N THR A 33 0.20 -22.39 7.71
CA THR A 33 1.08 -23.40 8.31
C THR A 33 0.69 -23.71 9.75
N ILE A 34 0.33 -22.69 10.54
CA ILE A 34 -0.23 -22.85 11.89
C ILE A 34 -1.55 -23.61 11.83
N LEU A 35 -2.48 -23.18 10.97
CA LEU A 35 -3.78 -23.82 10.78
C LEU A 35 -3.63 -25.32 10.48
N LYS A 36 -2.69 -25.66 9.59
CA LYS A 36 -2.37 -27.05 9.27
C LYS A 36 -1.80 -27.80 10.47
N SER A 37 -0.83 -27.23 11.17
CA SER A 37 -0.17 -27.87 12.31
C SER A 37 -1.15 -28.20 13.44
N VAL A 38 -2.04 -27.25 13.77
CA VAL A 38 -3.12 -27.46 14.74
C VAL A 38 -4.10 -28.53 14.26
N SER A 39 -4.46 -28.51 12.97
CA SER A 39 -5.35 -29.53 12.41
C SER A 39 -4.76 -30.93 12.49
N ASP A 40 -3.48 -31.09 12.13
CA ASP A 40 -2.78 -32.38 12.19
C ASP A 40 -2.63 -32.88 13.64
N LEU A 41 -2.50 -31.95 14.61
CA LEU A 41 -2.47 -32.29 16.03
C LEU A 41 -3.85 -32.75 16.53
N PHE A 42 -4.91 -32.05 16.15
CA PHE A 42 -6.29 -32.44 16.49
C PHE A 42 -6.64 -33.81 15.91
N LEU A 43 -6.29 -34.08 14.65
CA LEU A 43 -6.56 -35.38 14.01
C LEU A 43 -5.80 -36.53 14.68
N ARG A 44 -4.56 -36.30 15.12
CA ARG A 44 -3.79 -37.27 15.90
C ARG A 44 -4.44 -37.55 17.25
N MET A 45 -4.80 -36.50 17.99
CA MET A 45 -5.53 -36.61 19.26
C MET A 45 -6.83 -37.38 19.06
N ALA A 46 -7.62 -37.01 18.05
CA ALA A 46 -8.86 -37.69 17.72
C ALA A 46 -8.61 -39.17 17.43
N GLY A 47 -7.60 -39.50 16.64
CA GLY A 47 -7.17 -40.88 16.37
C GLY A 47 -6.87 -41.69 17.63
N ASN A 48 -6.19 -41.08 18.60
CA ASN A 48 -5.76 -41.70 19.85
C ASN A 48 -6.89 -41.88 20.88
N ILE A 49 -7.95 -41.07 20.82
CA ILE A 49 -9.14 -41.23 21.67
C ILE A 49 -9.91 -42.48 21.22
N SER A 50 -10.13 -43.43 22.13
CA SER A 50 -10.84 -44.68 21.83
C SER A 50 -12.36 -44.52 21.95
N ALA A 51 -13.11 -45.42 21.30
CA ALA A 51 -14.57 -45.35 21.24
C ALA A 51 -15.30 -46.30 22.23
N ALA A 52 -14.62 -47.06 23.11
CA ALA A 52 -15.28 -48.17 23.82
C ALA A 52 -14.73 -48.62 25.21
N ARG A 53 -15.45 -48.14 26.24
CA ARG A 53 -15.74 -48.72 27.59
C ARG A 53 -14.62 -48.82 28.65
N TYR A 54 -14.81 -47.96 29.67
CA TYR A 54 -14.71 -48.19 31.13
C TYR A 54 -13.78 -49.31 31.57
N ASN A 55 -12.51 -48.96 31.82
CA ASN A 55 -11.80 -49.20 33.09
C ASN A 55 -10.31 -48.75 33.00
N ASP A 56 -9.75 -48.60 31.80
CA ASP A 56 -8.38 -48.07 31.53
C ASP A 56 -8.35 -46.92 30.49
N GLU A 57 -9.49 -46.57 29.90
CA GLU A 57 -9.58 -45.58 28.81
C GLU A 57 -9.49 -44.13 29.28
N ASP A 58 -10.01 -43.80 30.47
CA ASP A 58 -9.99 -42.42 30.98
C ASP A 58 -8.56 -41.87 31.12
N GLN A 59 -7.59 -42.73 31.45
CA GLN A 59 -6.19 -42.35 31.57
C GLN A 59 -5.54 -42.11 30.19
N LYS A 60 -5.89 -42.92 29.17
CA LYS A 60 -5.38 -42.76 27.80
C LYS A 60 -5.97 -41.52 27.11
N ASP A 61 -7.25 -41.27 27.29
CA ASP A 61 -7.93 -40.07 26.77
C ASP A 61 -7.38 -38.80 27.43
N THR A 62 -7.14 -38.85 28.75
CA THR A 62 -6.52 -37.73 29.47
C THR A 62 -5.10 -37.48 28.97
N ALA A 63 -4.30 -38.52 28.75
CA ALA A 63 -2.95 -38.38 28.20
C ALA A 63 -2.96 -37.78 26.78
N ALA A 64 -3.86 -38.24 25.91
CA ALA A 64 -4.01 -37.70 24.55
C ALA A 64 -4.41 -36.21 24.56
N LEU A 65 -5.34 -35.81 25.43
CA LEU A 65 -5.74 -34.41 25.61
C LEU A 65 -4.58 -33.55 26.16
N MET A 66 -3.80 -34.08 27.11
CA MET A 66 -2.63 -33.38 27.65
C MET A 66 -1.55 -33.16 26.59
N GLU A 67 -1.20 -34.20 25.82
CA GLU A 67 -0.23 -34.11 24.72
C GLU A 67 -0.67 -33.09 23.68
N TYR A 68 -1.96 -33.13 23.33
CA TYR A 68 -2.56 -32.19 22.40
C TYR A 68 -2.55 -30.74 22.94
N HIS A 69 -2.98 -30.48 24.17
CA HIS A 69 -2.90 -29.13 24.75
C HIS A 69 -1.45 -28.62 24.85
N ALA A 70 -0.50 -29.49 25.21
CA ALA A 70 0.92 -29.14 25.22
C ALA A 70 1.42 -28.79 23.82
N GLY A 71 1.02 -29.56 22.79
CA GLY A 71 1.37 -29.28 21.40
C GLY A 71 0.76 -27.98 20.88
N ILE A 72 -0.50 -27.68 21.21
CA ILE A 72 -1.15 -26.40 20.89
C ILE A 72 -0.39 -25.23 21.54
N LEU A 73 -0.01 -25.37 22.82
CA LEU A 73 0.75 -24.36 23.53
C LEU A 73 2.12 -24.13 22.88
N GLU A 74 2.78 -25.20 22.43
CA GLU A 74 4.08 -25.11 21.75
C GLU A 74 3.97 -24.44 20.38
N ILE A 75 2.96 -24.77 19.58
CA ILE A 75 2.66 -24.09 18.32
C ILE A 75 2.40 -22.60 18.58
N THR A 76 1.57 -22.29 19.58
CA THR A 76 1.23 -20.90 19.94
C THR A 76 2.47 -20.11 20.39
N LYS A 77 3.33 -20.71 21.24
CA LYS A 77 4.55 -20.08 21.73
C LYS A 77 5.58 -19.84 20.63
N SER A 78 5.74 -20.80 19.72
CA SER A 78 6.71 -20.69 18.62
C SER A 78 6.31 -19.63 17.59
N HIS A 79 5.01 -19.34 17.42
CA HIS A 79 4.52 -18.45 16.37
C HIS A 79 4.04 -17.07 16.87
N HIS A 80 3.69 -16.91 18.15
CA HIS A 80 3.18 -15.64 18.71
C HIS A 80 4.16 -14.94 19.65
N LEU A 81 5.47 -15.07 19.41
CA LEU A 81 6.49 -14.29 20.12
C LEU A 81 6.37 -12.80 19.74
N VAL A 82 5.62 -12.07 20.58
CA VAL A 82 5.48 -10.61 20.67
C VAL A 82 5.43 -9.91 19.30
N VAL A 83 4.21 -9.71 18.80
CA VAL A 83 3.97 -8.72 17.73
C VAL A 83 4.18 -7.34 18.34
N SER A 84 5.41 -6.84 18.31
CA SER A 84 5.64 -5.41 18.51
C SER A 84 5.08 -4.69 17.29
N PRO A 85 4.33 -3.60 17.46
CA PRO A 85 4.06 -2.71 16.34
C PRO A 85 5.40 -2.23 15.78
N GLU A 86 5.72 -2.67 14.57
CA GLU A 86 6.89 -2.22 13.84
C GLU A 86 6.50 -1.00 12.98
N ASP A 87 7.41 -0.03 12.89
CA ASP A 87 7.24 1.09 11.98
C ASP A 87 7.18 0.57 10.52
N PHE A 88 6.40 1.21 9.65
CA PHE A 88 6.23 0.80 8.25
C PHE A 88 7.58 0.59 7.53
N ASP A 89 8.54 1.49 7.75
CA ASP A 89 9.86 1.39 7.12
C ASP A 89 10.69 0.20 7.62
N VAL A 90 10.46 -0.25 8.85
CA VAL A 90 11.15 -1.43 9.39
C VAL A 90 10.58 -2.67 8.73
N GLN A 91 9.25 -2.78 8.72
CA GLN A 91 8.55 -3.91 8.13
C GLN A 91 8.78 -4.01 6.61
N PHE A 92 8.80 -2.87 5.91
CA PHE A 92 8.91 -2.79 4.45
C PHE A 92 10.24 -2.19 3.98
N LYS A 93 11.33 -2.43 4.72
CA LYS A 93 12.66 -1.86 4.47
C LYS A 93 13.14 -2.03 3.02
N SER A 94 13.00 -3.23 2.45
CA SER A 94 13.42 -3.50 1.06
C SER A 94 12.61 -2.71 0.04
N PHE A 95 11.30 -2.59 0.26
CA PHE A 95 10.43 -1.78 -0.59
C PHE A 95 10.81 -0.30 -0.51
N LYS A 96 11.01 0.23 0.70
CA LYS A 96 11.43 1.63 0.91
C LYS A 96 12.77 1.93 0.25
N ALA A 97 13.77 1.07 0.44
CA ALA A 97 15.08 1.23 -0.17
C ALA A 97 15.01 1.22 -1.71
N SER A 98 14.22 0.33 -2.30
CA SER A 98 14.02 0.29 -3.76
C SER A 98 13.28 1.53 -4.29
N LEU A 99 12.31 2.06 -3.56
CA LEU A 99 11.64 3.32 -3.89
C LEU A 99 12.61 4.51 -3.83
N ASP A 100 13.44 4.59 -2.80
CA ASP A 100 14.42 5.67 -2.66
C ASP A 100 15.44 5.63 -3.80
N ALA A 101 15.95 4.44 -4.14
CA ALA A 101 16.83 4.24 -5.29
C ALA A 101 16.14 4.61 -6.63
N LEU A 102 14.83 4.37 -6.77
CA LEU A 102 14.07 4.86 -7.92
C LEU A 102 14.02 6.40 -7.94
N PHE A 103 13.77 7.06 -6.81
CA PHE A 103 13.70 8.52 -6.75
C PHE A 103 15.06 9.22 -7.00
N GLU A 104 16.17 8.58 -6.64
CA GLU A 104 17.50 9.11 -6.97
C GLU A 104 17.75 9.13 -8.49
N ARG A 105 17.16 8.19 -9.23
CA ARG A 105 17.31 8.07 -10.69
C ARG A 105 16.43 9.04 -11.47
N VAL A 106 15.31 9.51 -10.91
CA VAL A 106 14.44 10.46 -11.61
C VAL A 106 15.03 11.88 -11.60
N GLU A 107 14.72 12.64 -12.66
CA GLU A 107 15.16 14.04 -12.79
C GLU A 107 14.66 14.87 -11.60
N GLU A 108 15.53 15.72 -11.04
CA GLU A 108 15.18 16.55 -9.88
C GLU A 108 14.09 17.57 -10.23
N THR A 109 14.27 18.27 -11.36
CA THR A 109 13.32 19.28 -11.84
C THR A 109 13.10 19.15 -13.35
N LEU A 110 11.83 19.15 -13.76
CA LEU A 110 11.43 19.20 -15.16
C LEU A 110 10.99 20.62 -15.55
N ASN A 111 11.58 21.13 -16.63
CA ASN A 111 11.20 22.40 -17.24
C ASN A 111 10.21 22.14 -18.38
N VAL A 112 8.94 22.49 -18.19
CA VAL A 112 7.88 22.22 -19.17
C VAL A 112 7.17 23.52 -19.55
N TYR A 113 6.70 23.62 -20.80
CA TYR A 113 5.88 24.76 -21.20
C TYR A 113 4.52 24.69 -20.50
N GLN A 114 4.14 25.80 -19.88
CA GLN A 114 2.85 25.90 -19.20
C GLN A 114 1.72 26.10 -20.21
N LYS A 115 0.67 25.28 -20.12
CA LYS A 115 -0.52 25.40 -20.98
C LYS A 115 -1.16 26.80 -20.83
N PRO A 116 -1.56 27.48 -21.92
CA PRO A 116 -2.17 28.82 -21.86
C PRO A 116 -3.45 28.90 -21.02
N GLU A 117 -4.19 27.80 -20.89
CA GLU A 117 -5.41 27.71 -20.07
C GLU A 117 -5.16 28.01 -18.60
N ARG A 118 -3.94 27.74 -18.09
CA ARG A 118 -3.57 28.01 -16.69
C ARG A 118 -3.44 29.51 -16.36
N PHE A 119 -3.50 30.38 -17.37
CA PHE A 119 -3.58 31.84 -17.21
C PHE A 119 -5.01 32.35 -17.15
N LYS A 120 -6.00 31.49 -17.46
CA LYS A 120 -7.43 31.82 -17.50
C LYS A 120 -8.14 31.31 -16.25
N LYS A 121 -9.28 31.92 -15.96
CA LYS A 121 -10.22 31.44 -14.93
C LYS A 121 -10.69 30.04 -15.31
N LEU A 122 -10.56 29.09 -14.38
CA LEU A 122 -11.13 27.75 -14.47
C LEU A 122 -12.32 27.62 -13.51
N GLU A 123 -13.17 26.64 -13.76
CA GLU A 123 -14.23 26.27 -12.84
C GLU A 123 -13.62 25.71 -11.54
N GLY A 124 -14.13 26.14 -10.39
CA GLY A 124 -13.61 25.76 -9.07
C GLY A 124 -12.41 26.57 -8.56
N ASP A 125 -11.85 27.50 -9.36
CA ASP A 125 -10.79 28.39 -8.88
C ASP A 125 -11.27 29.25 -7.70
N SER A 126 -10.48 29.28 -6.62
CA SER A 126 -10.73 30.18 -5.49
C SER A 126 -10.49 31.65 -5.87
N PHE A 127 -11.12 32.58 -5.16
CA PHE A 127 -10.95 34.02 -5.42
C PHE A 127 -9.48 34.47 -5.41
N GLN A 128 -8.68 33.91 -4.49
CA GLN A 128 -7.24 34.17 -4.41
C GLN A 128 -6.49 33.67 -5.66
N ILE A 129 -6.82 32.47 -6.16
CA ILE A 129 -6.22 31.93 -7.39
C ILE A 129 -6.58 32.82 -8.58
N LEU A 130 -7.83 33.29 -8.68
CA LEU A 130 -8.26 34.20 -9.74
C LEU A 130 -7.49 35.51 -9.76
N ILE A 131 -7.25 36.12 -8.59
CA ILE A 131 -6.42 37.33 -8.46
C ILE A 131 -5.00 37.04 -8.93
N ASN A 132 -4.38 35.97 -8.42
CA ASN A 132 -3.01 35.61 -8.77
C ASN A 132 -2.87 35.32 -10.27
N LYS A 133 -3.86 34.68 -10.90
CA LYS A 133 -3.90 34.46 -12.36
C LYS A 133 -3.97 35.78 -13.13
N LYS A 134 -4.79 36.75 -12.69
CA LYS A 134 -4.83 38.09 -13.30
C LYS A 134 -3.47 38.79 -13.22
N ILE A 135 -2.83 38.79 -12.05
CA ILE A 135 -1.51 39.38 -11.83
C ILE A 135 -0.46 38.69 -12.74
N LYS A 136 -0.48 37.36 -12.81
CA LYS A 136 0.42 36.57 -13.66
C LYS A 136 0.19 36.85 -15.15
N SER A 137 -1.06 36.95 -15.60
CA SER A 137 -1.41 37.30 -16.98
C SER A 137 -0.93 38.70 -17.37
N ILE A 138 -1.11 39.69 -16.49
CA ILE A 138 -0.58 41.04 -16.68
C ILE A 138 0.95 41.01 -16.75
N SER A 139 1.60 40.31 -15.82
CA SER A 139 3.06 40.16 -15.79
C SER A 139 3.57 39.50 -17.07
N TYR A 140 2.93 38.41 -17.52
CA TYR A 140 3.28 37.74 -18.76
C TYR A 140 3.17 38.68 -19.97
N TRP A 141 2.09 39.44 -20.06
CA TRP A 141 1.92 40.42 -21.12
C TRP A 141 3.03 41.48 -21.15
N PHE A 142 3.45 41.98 -19.98
CA PHE A 142 4.61 42.88 -19.89
C PHE A 142 5.91 42.20 -20.38
N THR A 143 6.13 40.91 -20.08
CA THR A 143 7.31 40.18 -20.57
C THR A 143 7.32 39.96 -22.09
N GLN A 144 6.15 39.92 -22.75
CA GLN A 144 6.07 39.72 -24.20
C GLN A 144 6.24 41.01 -25.01
N ARG A 145 5.93 42.18 -24.41
CA ARG A 145 5.96 43.48 -25.09
C ARG A 145 7.29 43.79 -25.80
N PRO A 146 8.48 43.57 -25.19
CA PRO A 146 9.75 43.84 -25.88
C PRO A 146 9.93 43.01 -27.15
N THR A 147 9.54 41.73 -27.12
CA THR A 147 9.63 40.83 -28.29
C THR A 147 8.65 41.26 -29.38
N ALA A 148 7.41 41.60 -29.01
CA ALA A 148 6.41 42.09 -29.94
C ALA A 148 6.88 43.39 -30.63
N PHE A 149 7.40 44.35 -29.87
CA PHE A 149 7.95 45.60 -30.42
C PHE A 149 9.14 45.32 -31.34
N THR A 150 10.09 44.47 -30.92
CA THR A 150 11.25 44.07 -31.74
C THR A 150 10.80 43.41 -33.05
N ASN A 151 9.74 42.61 -33.02
CA ASN A 151 9.20 41.95 -34.20
C ASN A 151 8.55 42.93 -35.20
N VAL A 152 7.99 44.04 -34.74
CA VAL A 152 7.51 45.12 -35.62
C VAL A 152 8.68 45.70 -36.43
N PHE A 153 9.81 46.02 -35.78
CA PHE A 153 11.00 46.48 -36.48
C PHE A 153 11.58 45.40 -37.40
N ARG A 154 11.66 44.15 -36.95
CA ARG A 154 12.15 43.05 -37.79
C ARG A 154 11.30 42.88 -39.05
N LYS A 155 9.98 42.98 -38.94
CA LYS A 155 9.06 42.95 -40.09
C LYS A 155 9.33 44.12 -41.05
N LEU A 156 9.53 45.33 -40.53
CA LEU A 156 9.86 46.52 -41.34
C LEU A 156 11.17 46.33 -42.13
N PHE A 157 12.17 45.69 -41.51
CA PHE A 157 13.48 45.41 -42.12
C PHE A 157 13.57 44.04 -42.83
N LYS A 158 12.45 43.36 -43.10
CA LYS A 158 12.40 42.02 -43.73
C LYS A 158 13.29 40.97 -43.05
N LYS A 159 13.44 41.04 -41.72
CA LYS A 159 14.17 40.06 -40.90
C LYS A 159 13.23 39.00 -40.34
N GLU A 160 13.76 37.82 -40.08
CA GLU A 160 13.02 36.72 -39.45
C GLU A 160 12.42 37.12 -38.09
N LEU A 161 11.17 36.75 -37.84
CA LEU A 161 10.47 37.06 -36.61
C LEU A 161 11.01 36.22 -35.44
N LYS A 162 11.21 36.82 -34.27
CA LYS A 162 11.51 36.06 -33.07
C LYS A 162 10.23 35.38 -32.58
N PRO A 163 10.23 34.08 -32.27
CA PRO A 163 9.08 33.44 -31.65
C PRO A 163 8.78 34.07 -30.28
N PRO A 164 7.50 34.12 -29.85
CA PRO A 164 7.16 34.59 -28.51
C PRO A 164 7.78 33.68 -27.46
N LYS A 165 8.22 34.27 -26.34
CA LYS A 165 8.81 33.50 -25.24
C LYS A 165 7.69 32.78 -24.49
N LEU A 166 7.55 31.47 -24.69
CA LEU A 166 6.57 30.69 -23.95
C LEU A 166 6.91 30.66 -22.45
N TRP A 167 5.89 30.73 -21.60
CA TRP A 167 6.07 30.58 -20.16
C TRP A 167 6.42 29.13 -19.83
N LYS A 168 7.45 28.94 -19.00
CA LYS A 168 7.85 27.63 -18.51
C LYS A 168 7.46 27.50 -17.04
N GLN A 169 7.13 26.30 -16.63
CA GLN A 169 6.95 25.92 -15.23
C GLN A 169 8.04 24.94 -14.82
N ASP A 170 8.53 25.11 -13.60
CA ASP A 170 9.54 24.26 -12.99
C ASP A 170 8.84 23.26 -12.08
N ILE A 171 8.80 22.00 -12.51
CA ILE A 171 8.16 20.91 -11.79
C ILE A 171 9.23 20.20 -10.96
N PRO A 172 9.15 20.19 -9.61
CA PRO A 172 10.09 19.49 -8.74
C PRO A 172 9.81 17.98 -8.80
N PHE A 173 10.17 17.36 -9.92
CA PHE A 173 9.68 16.05 -10.34
C PHE A 173 10.05 14.94 -9.35
N ARG A 174 11.30 14.90 -8.87
CA ARG A 174 11.72 13.97 -7.82
C ARG A 174 10.86 14.08 -6.56
N ASN A 175 10.67 15.30 -6.06
CA ASN A 175 9.89 15.51 -4.83
C ASN A 175 8.39 15.25 -5.04
N LEU A 176 7.88 15.51 -6.24
CA LEU A 176 6.52 15.15 -6.63
C LEU A 176 6.35 13.62 -6.56
N CYS A 177 7.28 12.86 -7.14
CA CYS A 177 7.29 11.40 -7.06
C CYS A 177 7.43 10.91 -5.62
N ALA A 178 8.38 11.43 -4.85
CA ALA A 178 8.57 11.06 -3.44
C ALA A 178 7.32 11.33 -2.59
N TYR A 179 6.64 12.44 -2.83
CA TYR A 179 5.40 12.76 -2.13
C TYR A 179 4.27 11.79 -2.45
N TYR A 180 4.04 11.49 -3.73
CA TYR A 180 2.90 10.65 -4.15
C TYR A 180 3.20 9.16 -4.03
N PHE A 181 4.29 8.68 -4.61
CA PHE A 181 4.67 7.27 -4.59
C PHE A 181 5.40 6.85 -3.30
N GLY A 182 6.04 7.78 -2.60
CA GLY A 182 6.60 7.49 -1.28
C GLY A 182 5.53 7.58 -0.19
N GLU A 183 4.98 8.78 0.03
CA GLU A 183 4.14 9.03 1.21
C GLU A 183 2.66 8.65 1.02
N GLU A 184 2.01 9.19 -0.03
CA GLU A 184 0.56 8.94 -0.22
C GLU A 184 0.26 7.49 -0.58
N LEU A 185 1.11 6.85 -1.38
CA LEU A 185 0.98 5.44 -1.71
C LEU A 185 1.17 4.55 -0.48
N SER A 186 2.22 4.76 0.32
CA SER A 186 2.43 3.97 1.54
C SER A 186 1.25 4.08 2.50
N LYS A 187 0.65 5.27 2.62
CA LYS A 187 -0.61 5.45 3.35
C LYS A 187 -1.76 4.62 2.79
N GLN A 188 -1.90 4.53 1.47
CA GLN A 188 -2.94 3.68 0.86
C GLN A 188 -2.65 2.18 1.03
N LEU A 189 -1.37 1.79 1.03
CA LEU A 189 -0.93 0.41 1.27
C LEU A 189 -1.13 -0.04 2.73
N MET A 190 -1.41 0.87 3.66
CA MET A 190 -1.85 0.49 5.01
C MET A 190 -3.18 -0.27 5.01
N LEU A 191 -4.06 -0.02 4.04
CA LEU A 191 -5.35 -0.70 3.98
C LEU A 191 -5.23 -2.22 3.77
N PRO A 192 -4.54 -2.73 2.73
CA PRO A 192 -4.34 -4.17 2.56
C PRO A 192 -3.55 -4.79 3.73
N LEU A 193 -2.63 -4.04 4.35
CA LEU A 193 -1.95 -4.49 5.56
C LEU A 193 -2.92 -4.69 6.74
N ILE A 194 -3.80 -3.72 7.00
CA ILE A 194 -4.84 -3.82 8.04
C ILE A 194 -5.79 -4.98 7.75
N HIS A 195 -6.24 -5.13 6.49
CA HIS A 195 -7.08 -6.25 6.08
C HIS A 195 -6.39 -7.60 6.28
N THR A 196 -5.08 -7.68 6.01
CA THR A 196 -4.27 -8.87 6.26
C THR A 196 -4.27 -9.24 7.74
N HIS A 197 -3.93 -8.29 8.60
CA HIS A 197 -3.91 -8.52 10.06
C HIS A 197 -5.28 -8.90 10.61
N LYS A 198 -6.33 -8.21 10.16
CA LYS A 198 -7.69 -8.52 10.55
C LYS A 198 -8.10 -9.92 10.10
N GLY A 199 -7.84 -10.26 8.83
CA GLY A 199 -8.17 -11.56 8.27
C GLY A 199 -7.47 -12.72 8.98
N ILE A 200 -6.18 -12.55 9.32
CA ILE A 200 -5.43 -13.50 10.14
C ILE A 200 -6.05 -13.62 11.54
N SER A 201 -6.33 -12.50 12.19
CA SER A 201 -6.93 -12.49 13.54
C SER A 201 -8.31 -13.19 13.56
N ASP A 202 -9.13 -12.92 12.55
CA ASP A 202 -10.44 -13.56 12.39
C ASP A 202 -10.30 -15.07 12.13
N ALA A 203 -9.26 -15.50 11.39
CA ALA A 203 -8.97 -16.91 11.15
C ALA A 203 -8.56 -17.64 12.43
N ILE A 204 -7.65 -17.04 13.22
CA ILE A 204 -7.21 -17.55 14.52
C ILE A 204 -8.41 -17.72 15.46
N LEU A 205 -9.25 -16.68 15.60
CA LEU A 205 -10.42 -16.74 16.48
C LEU A 205 -11.42 -17.83 16.04
N ALA A 206 -11.65 -17.96 14.73
CA ALA A 206 -12.53 -18.98 14.19
C ALA A 206 -11.96 -20.39 14.36
N GLN A 207 -10.64 -20.56 14.23
CA GLN A 207 -9.97 -21.83 14.52
C GLN A 207 -10.17 -22.23 15.98
N TRP A 208 -9.90 -21.32 16.94
CA TRP A 208 -10.10 -21.61 18.36
C TRP A 208 -11.53 -22.01 18.70
N LYS A 209 -12.50 -21.36 18.06
CA LYS A 209 -13.91 -21.72 18.20
C LYS A 209 -14.19 -23.13 17.68
N ALA A 210 -13.75 -23.44 16.46
CA ALA A 210 -13.93 -24.76 15.85
C ALA A 210 -13.25 -25.86 16.69
N LEU A 211 -12.08 -25.56 17.24
CA LEU A 211 -11.32 -26.45 18.10
C LEU A 211 -12.10 -26.81 19.37
N LYS A 212 -12.60 -25.79 20.08
CA LYS A 212 -13.38 -25.95 21.31
C LYS A 212 -14.68 -26.73 21.07
N GLU A 213 -15.37 -26.47 19.95
CA GLU A 213 -16.58 -27.20 19.57
C GLU A 213 -16.27 -28.67 19.27
N ALA A 214 -15.19 -28.94 18.54
CA ALA A 214 -14.77 -30.28 18.20
C ALA A 214 -14.37 -31.11 19.44
N GLU A 215 -13.62 -30.52 20.38
CA GLU A 215 -13.26 -31.14 21.66
C GLU A 215 -14.48 -31.52 22.52
N GLN A 216 -15.52 -30.69 22.53
CA GLN A 216 -16.75 -30.97 23.28
C GLN A 216 -17.55 -32.13 22.66
N GLU A 217 -17.50 -32.27 21.34
CA GLU A 217 -18.27 -33.26 20.61
C GLU A 217 -17.53 -34.59 20.44
N ILE A 218 -16.20 -34.61 20.57
CA ILE A 218 -15.39 -35.80 20.29
C ILE A 218 -15.74 -37.00 21.18
N LYS A 219 -16.18 -36.74 22.41
CA LYS A 219 -16.64 -37.76 23.37
C LYS A 219 -18.05 -38.30 23.05
N LYS A 220 -18.83 -37.58 22.24
CA LYS A 220 -20.19 -37.98 21.84
C LYS A 220 -20.20 -38.67 20.49
N ASP A 221 -19.56 -38.05 19.50
CA ASP A 221 -19.47 -38.53 18.12
C ASP A 221 -18.15 -38.08 17.49
N LYS A 222 -17.13 -38.94 17.61
CA LYS A 222 -15.80 -38.73 17.05
C LYS A 222 -15.82 -38.51 15.54
N SER A 223 -16.61 -39.29 14.79
CA SER A 223 -16.63 -39.21 13.33
C SER A 223 -17.22 -37.88 12.86
N LYS A 224 -18.28 -37.43 13.51
CA LYS A 224 -18.90 -36.13 13.20
C LYS A 224 -17.98 -34.97 13.59
N SER A 225 -17.41 -35.00 14.80
CA SER A 225 -16.50 -33.97 15.31
C SER A 225 -15.30 -33.75 14.36
N VAL A 226 -14.64 -34.84 13.94
CA VAL A 226 -13.52 -34.76 12.99
C VAL A 226 -13.95 -34.12 11.67
N LYS A 227 -15.08 -34.56 11.09
CA LYS A 227 -15.57 -34.05 9.81
C LYS A 227 -15.93 -32.56 9.87
N GLU A 228 -16.61 -32.12 10.93
CA GLU A 228 -17.00 -30.72 11.12
C GLU A 228 -15.79 -29.80 11.34
N PHE A 229 -14.79 -30.30 12.07
CA PHE A 229 -13.53 -29.59 12.27
C PHE A 229 -12.75 -29.44 10.96
N GLU A 230 -12.57 -30.52 10.19
CA GLU A 230 -11.91 -30.47 8.89
C GLU A 230 -12.60 -29.52 7.91
N GLN A 231 -13.93 -29.53 7.88
CA GLN A 231 -14.72 -28.59 7.08
C GLN A 231 -14.44 -27.15 7.50
N SER A 232 -14.40 -26.88 8.80
CA SER A 232 -14.10 -25.55 9.32
C SER A 232 -12.69 -25.09 8.92
N ILE A 233 -11.67 -25.95 9.07
CA ILE A 233 -10.30 -25.64 8.66
C ILE A 233 -10.20 -25.36 7.15
N ASN A 234 -10.88 -26.16 6.32
CA ASN A 234 -10.90 -25.94 4.87
C ASN A 234 -11.56 -24.60 4.49
N GLN A 235 -12.64 -24.21 5.18
CA GLN A 235 -13.25 -22.90 5.00
C GLN A 235 -12.30 -21.76 5.38
N LEU A 236 -11.52 -21.90 6.45
CA LEU A 236 -10.53 -20.90 6.85
C LEU A 236 -9.41 -20.76 5.82
N ARG A 237 -8.87 -21.87 5.31
CA ARG A 237 -7.88 -21.85 4.22
C ARG A 237 -8.40 -21.13 2.98
N ASN A 238 -9.64 -21.40 2.58
CA ASN A 238 -10.25 -20.71 1.44
C ASN A 238 -10.39 -19.19 1.67
N LYS A 239 -10.70 -18.77 2.91
CA LYS A 239 -10.76 -17.34 3.27
C LYS A 239 -9.38 -16.68 3.21
N LEU A 240 -8.34 -17.35 3.70
CA LEU A 240 -6.96 -16.86 3.65
C LEU A 240 -6.45 -16.76 2.20
N GLU A 241 -6.77 -17.73 1.35
CA GLU A 241 -6.42 -17.67 -0.07
C GLU A 241 -7.15 -16.52 -0.79
N ALA A 242 -8.43 -16.31 -0.49
CA ALA A 242 -9.18 -15.15 -1.01
C ALA A 242 -8.56 -13.82 -0.57
N LEU A 243 -8.06 -13.75 0.67
CA LEU A 243 -7.38 -12.56 1.20
C LEU A 243 -6.09 -12.25 0.44
N LYS A 244 -5.31 -13.26 0.04
CA LYS A 244 -4.11 -13.05 -0.82
C LYS A 244 -4.49 -12.35 -2.13
N LYS A 245 -5.59 -12.78 -2.76
CA LYS A 245 -6.09 -12.18 -4.00
C LYS A 245 -6.57 -10.74 -3.76
N THR A 246 -7.37 -10.50 -2.72
CA THR A 246 -7.84 -9.16 -2.36
C THR A 246 -6.68 -8.19 -2.11
N ASN A 247 -5.62 -8.62 -1.42
CA ASN A 247 -4.44 -7.78 -1.17
C ASN A 247 -3.75 -7.30 -2.45
N ILE A 248 -3.67 -8.17 -3.48
CA ILE A 248 -3.11 -7.80 -4.79
C ILE A 248 -4.00 -6.76 -5.45
N GLU A 249 -5.31 -7.02 -5.53
CA GLU A 249 -6.29 -6.13 -6.17
C GLU A 249 -6.32 -4.75 -5.49
N GLU A 250 -6.30 -4.71 -4.16
CA GLU A 250 -6.28 -3.46 -3.39
C GLU A 250 -4.98 -2.66 -3.59
N SER A 251 -3.84 -3.36 -3.68
CA SER A 251 -2.54 -2.73 -3.91
C SER A 251 -2.44 -2.17 -5.32
N ASP A 252 -2.89 -2.90 -6.34
CA ASP A 252 -2.93 -2.43 -7.73
C ASP A 252 -3.89 -1.25 -7.90
N ALA A 253 -5.04 -1.29 -7.20
CA ALA A 253 -5.97 -0.16 -7.15
C ALA A 253 -5.35 1.07 -6.47
N ALA A 254 -4.54 0.89 -5.42
CA ALA A 254 -3.82 1.97 -4.76
C ALA A 254 -2.80 2.63 -5.71
N VAL A 255 -2.01 1.84 -6.45
CA VAL A 255 -1.08 2.36 -7.47
C VAL A 255 -1.82 3.16 -8.53
N SER A 256 -2.93 2.61 -9.03
CA SER A 256 -3.73 3.27 -10.08
C SER A 256 -4.25 4.63 -9.62
N ARG A 257 -4.83 4.70 -8.41
CA ARG A 257 -5.31 5.96 -7.82
C ARG A 257 -4.18 6.97 -7.60
N ILE A 258 -3.02 6.52 -7.13
CA ILE A 258 -1.87 7.41 -6.93
C ILE A 258 -1.31 7.90 -8.25
N THR A 259 -1.24 7.04 -9.26
CA THR A 259 -0.76 7.38 -10.62
C THR A 259 -1.67 8.44 -11.25
N GLU A 260 -2.99 8.29 -11.13
CA GLU A 260 -3.93 9.32 -11.57
C GLU A 260 -3.73 10.63 -10.81
N SER A 261 -3.56 10.55 -9.48
CA SER A 261 -3.37 11.72 -8.61
C SER A 261 -2.10 12.50 -8.95
N ILE A 262 -0.97 11.81 -9.16
CA ILE A 262 0.29 12.45 -9.53
C ILE A 262 0.25 12.98 -10.97
N THR A 263 -0.41 12.31 -11.91
CA THR A 263 -0.60 12.82 -13.28
C THR A 263 -1.37 14.14 -13.28
N ASN A 264 -2.46 14.20 -12.51
CA ASN A 264 -3.23 15.44 -12.34
C ASN A 264 -2.40 16.54 -11.68
N ALA A 265 -1.63 16.20 -10.63
CA ALA A 265 -0.76 17.15 -9.94
C ALA A 265 0.38 17.66 -10.83
N TYR A 266 0.97 16.79 -11.65
CA TYR A 266 2.05 17.12 -12.56
C TYR A 266 1.67 18.18 -13.59
N GLU A 267 0.44 18.13 -14.10
CA GLU A 267 -0.03 19.13 -15.06
C GLU A 267 -0.03 20.56 -14.49
N ILE A 268 -0.18 20.70 -13.18
CA ILE A 268 -0.30 21.97 -12.46
C ILE A 268 0.85 22.22 -11.47
N ALA A 269 1.81 21.32 -11.37
CA ALA A 269 2.97 21.50 -10.50
C ALA A 269 3.82 22.69 -11.00
N GLY A 270 4.25 23.54 -10.07
CA GLY A 270 4.98 24.76 -10.40
C GLY A 270 4.10 25.91 -10.89
N THR A 271 2.77 25.75 -10.85
CA THR A 271 1.83 26.83 -11.15
C THR A 271 1.34 27.53 -9.88
N ILE A 272 0.40 28.46 -10.04
CA ILE A 272 -0.22 29.17 -8.90
C ILE A 272 -1.15 28.23 -8.14
N GLU A 273 -1.79 27.30 -8.85
CA GLU A 273 -2.71 26.31 -8.33
C GLU A 273 -1.99 25.29 -7.43
N LEU A 274 -0.76 24.89 -7.81
CA LEU A 274 0.04 23.94 -7.04
C LEU A 274 1.52 24.34 -7.01
N THR A 275 1.85 25.20 -6.06
CA THR A 275 3.22 25.72 -5.90
C THR A 275 4.20 24.63 -5.44
N ASN A 276 5.47 24.78 -5.81
CA ASN A 276 6.55 23.84 -5.43
C ASN A 276 6.73 23.68 -3.92
N ARG A 277 6.31 24.67 -3.13
CA ARG A 277 6.28 24.59 -1.66
C ARG A 277 5.38 23.46 -1.14
N HIS A 278 4.47 22.92 -1.94
CA HIS A 278 3.66 21.76 -1.57
C HIS A 278 4.51 20.48 -1.46
N PHE A 279 5.56 20.37 -2.28
CA PHE A 279 6.47 19.23 -2.38
C PHE A 279 7.83 19.53 -1.73
N GLY A 280 7.87 20.44 -0.76
CA GLY A 280 9.10 20.71 -0.01
C GLY A 280 9.49 19.50 0.86
N GLU A 281 10.78 19.23 0.99
CA GLU A 281 11.32 18.12 1.79
C GLU A 281 10.76 18.09 3.22
N SER A 282 10.62 19.26 3.86
CA SER A 282 10.05 19.37 5.20
C SER A 282 8.59 18.89 5.29
N LYS A 283 7.80 19.06 4.22
CA LYS A 283 6.43 18.55 4.16
C LYS A 283 6.38 17.06 3.91
N ILE A 284 7.25 16.55 3.04
CA ILE A 284 7.40 15.12 2.78
C ILE A 284 7.80 14.42 4.08
N LYS A 285 8.87 14.90 4.74
CA LYS A 285 9.32 14.40 6.05
C LYS A 285 8.22 14.42 7.10
N LYS A 286 7.47 15.52 7.24
CA LYS A 286 6.36 15.62 8.20
C LYS A 286 5.23 14.62 7.90
N LYS A 287 4.99 14.28 6.64
CA LYS A 287 4.03 13.23 6.28
C LYS A 287 4.55 11.85 6.62
N HIS A 288 5.81 11.61 6.32
CA HIS A 288 6.49 10.37 6.62
C HIS A 288 6.49 10.06 8.13
N GLU A 289 6.83 11.05 8.96
CA GLU A 289 6.75 10.93 10.43
C GLU A 289 5.35 10.56 10.92
N LYS A 290 4.29 11.07 10.28
CA LYS A 290 2.90 10.72 10.61
C LYS A 290 2.53 9.30 10.18
N LEU A 291 3.08 8.82 9.07
CA LEU A 291 2.87 7.44 8.60
C LEU A 291 3.44 6.45 9.63
N ASN A 292 4.70 6.66 10.03
CA ASN A 292 5.34 5.82 11.05
C ASN A 292 4.64 5.95 12.41
N GLY A 293 4.24 7.16 12.79
CA GLY A 293 3.46 7.38 14.02
C GLY A 293 2.07 6.73 14.02
N ALA A 294 1.48 6.43 12.86
CA ALA A 294 0.19 5.75 12.76
C ALA A 294 0.32 4.21 12.78
N CYS A 295 1.54 3.67 12.63
CA CYS A 295 1.81 2.24 12.71
C CYS A 295 2.06 1.75 14.14
N ARG A 296 2.28 2.69 15.08
CA ARG A 296 2.48 2.44 16.51
C ARG A 296 1.16 2.46 17.27
#